data_AF-A0A1F7IIC0-F1
#
_entry.id   AF-A0A1F7IIC0-F1
#
_cell.length_a   1.000
_cell.length_b   1.000
_cell.length_c   1.000
_cell.angle_alpha   90.00
_cell.angle_beta   90.00
_cell.angle_gamma   90.00
#
_symmetry.space_group_name_H-M   'P 1'
#
loop_
_entity.id
_entity.type
_entity.pdbx_description
1 polymer ?
#
loop_
_entity_poly.entity_id
_entity_poly.type
_entity_poly.pdbx_seq_one_letter_code
_entity_poly.pdbx_strand_id
1 'polypeptide(L)'
;MNKKNDPKNSNIEFTRFLILVVAVAVTGLTTVIASFSLAKLTRGAQSDWYLPSQKQGTFDFTNVTPSPTPKQPISPNPPNSPNPPPNTPGPLPTGGPVSPEAPVYCIDDEDPEGCDDNTAFHVPKGIGGAAGSCGTIIEQAHKLVASLPQGLKDFRDSLNPAVSNCGYATGPYSNGYISTFFVIDAYNLAGLSELSKNNASHVSGTNLLSWWQSQSSGYKFIPYSPAVIQQYGTGQQDLTGCVMFLNLSSGVHVGIVNVLQLVNQNGDGVISILQSGARYFLDRFEVVGWDIKNTPLHQTQLTSIAGFGCRQ
;
A
#
# COMPACT_ATOMS: atom_id res chain seq x y z
N MET A 1 31.13 28.61 73.09
CA MET A 1 29.76 28.57 72.53
C MET A 1 29.61 27.30 71.71
N ASN A 2 29.12 26.21 72.31
CA ASN A 2 28.87 24.96 71.60
C ASN A 2 27.39 24.90 71.18
N LYS A 3 27.12 25.04 69.89
CA LYS A 3 25.79 24.76 69.31
C LYS A 3 25.57 23.24 69.37
N LYS A 4 24.65 22.82 70.23
CA LYS A 4 24.06 21.47 70.17
C LYS A 4 23.32 21.35 68.82
N ASN A 5 23.81 20.45 67.96
CA ASN A 5 23.08 20.05 66.77
C ASN A 5 21.90 19.17 67.21
N ASP A 6 20.69 19.68 67.00
CA ASP A 6 19.46 18.96 67.29
C ASP A 6 19.26 17.82 66.26
N PRO A 7 19.22 16.55 66.70
CA PRO A 7 19.08 15.39 65.80
C PRO A 7 17.70 15.29 65.12
N LYS A 8 16.75 16.16 65.49
CA LYS A 8 15.39 16.16 64.92
C LYS A 8 15.33 16.67 63.47
N ASN A 9 16.28 17.49 63.03
CA ASN A 9 16.25 18.06 61.68
C ASN A 9 16.80 17.10 60.60
N SER A 10 17.66 16.16 60.98
CA SER A 10 18.26 15.18 60.06
C SER A 10 17.24 14.14 59.56
N ASN A 11 16.28 13.75 60.40
CA ASN A 11 15.29 12.75 60.04
C ASN A 11 14.25 13.29 59.03
N ILE A 12 13.96 14.59 59.08
CA ILE A 12 13.01 15.24 58.16
C ILE A 12 13.63 15.36 56.76
N GLU A 13 14.90 15.77 56.67
CA GLU A 13 15.62 15.86 55.39
C GLU A 13 15.84 14.49 54.75
N PHE A 14 16.17 13.47 55.55
CA PHE A 14 16.27 12.09 55.07
C PHE A 14 14.92 11.57 54.53
N THR A 15 13.82 11.85 55.23
CA THR A 15 12.47 11.46 54.78
C THR A 15 12.08 12.16 53.48
N ARG A 16 12.39 13.46 53.34
CA ARG A 16 12.15 14.21 52.09
C ARG A 16 12.93 13.63 50.92
N PHE A 17 14.21 13.32 51.13
CA PHE A 17 15.05 12.70 50.11
C PHE A 17 14.52 11.32 49.69
N LEU A 18 14.09 10.50 50.66
CA LEU A 18 13.49 9.19 50.39
C LEU A 18 12.21 9.30 49.56
N ILE A 19 11.32 10.25 49.89
CA ILE A 19 10.09 10.50 49.13
C ILE A 19 10.41 10.92 47.69
N LEU A 20 11.43 11.76 47.50
CA LEU A 20 11.84 12.24 46.18
C LEU A 20 12.43 11.12 45.32
N VAL A 21 13.27 10.25 45.91
CA VAL A 21 13.82 9.07 45.23
C VAL A 21 12.71 8.08 44.86
N VAL A 22 11.75 7.85 45.76
CA VAL A 22 10.58 6.99 45.48
C VAL A 22 9.72 7.60 44.37
N ALA A 23 9.47 8.91 44.40
CA ALA A 23 8.69 9.59 43.35
C ALA A 23 9.36 9.48 41.97
N VAL A 24 10.68 9.69 41.88
CA VAL A 24 11.43 9.55 40.62
C VAL A 24 11.42 8.09 40.14
N ALA A 25 11.62 7.13 41.04
CA ALA A 25 11.58 5.71 40.70
C ALA A 25 10.19 5.26 40.21
N VAL A 26 9.12 5.71 40.87
CA VAL A 26 7.73 5.42 40.47
C VAL A 26 7.41 6.05 39.11
N THR A 27 7.83 7.30 38.89
CA THR A 27 7.58 8.00 37.61
C THR A 27 8.37 7.38 36.45
N GLY A 28 9.60 6.92 36.71
CA GLY A 28 10.40 6.15 35.75
C GLY A 28 9.79 4.78 35.44
N LEU A 29 9.28 4.08 36.46
CA LEU A 29 8.65 2.77 36.27
C LEU A 29 7.33 2.88 35.51
N THR A 30 6.50 3.89 35.81
CA THR A 30 5.24 4.12 35.09
C THR A 30 5.46 4.52 33.63
N THR A 31 6.48 5.34 33.34
CA THR A 31 6.84 5.68 31.96
C THR A 31 7.34 4.46 31.18
N VAL A 32 8.15 3.59 31.78
CA VAL A 32 8.59 2.32 31.14
C VAL A 32 7.40 1.38 30.92
N ILE A 33 6.51 1.21 31.91
CA ILE A 33 5.31 0.37 31.77
C ILE A 33 4.36 0.93 30.69
N ALA A 34 4.17 2.25 30.64
CA ALA A 34 3.38 2.90 29.60
C ALA A 34 4.02 2.73 28.22
N SER A 35 5.35 2.82 28.12
CA SER A 35 6.09 2.60 26.87
C SER A 35 5.96 1.15 26.38
N PHE A 36 6.08 0.18 27.27
CA PHE A 36 5.88 -1.24 26.96
C PHE A 36 4.43 -1.57 26.61
N SER A 37 3.47 -0.93 27.28
CA SER A 37 2.04 -1.09 26.99
C SER A 37 1.69 -0.48 25.63
N LEU A 38 2.24 0.70 25.30
CA LEU A 38 2.07 1.35 24.00
C LEU A 38 2.74 0.55 22.89
N ALA A 39 3.95 0.02 23.12
CA ALA A 39 4.65 -0.87 22.19
C ALA A 39 3.89 -2.20 21.95
N LYS A 40 3.24 -2.74 23.00
CA LYS A 40 2.37 -3.92 22.87
C LYS A 40 1.04 -3.61 22.17
N LEU A 41 0.46 -2.42 22.37
CA LEU A 41 -0.71 -1.94 21.63
C LEU A 41 -0.40 -1.72 20.14
N THR A 42 0.77 -1.16 19.80
CA THR A 42 1.21 -1.04 18.40
C THR A 42 1.57 -2.38 17.77
N ARG A 43 2.03 -3.38 18.54
CA ARG A 43 2.22 -4.75 18.04
C ARG A 43 0.90 -5.51 17.89
N GLY A 44 -0.10 -5.25 18.74
CA GLY A 44 -1.46 -5.78 18.59
C GLY A 44 -2.17 -5.22 17.36
N ALA A 45 -1.97 -3.95 17.05
CA ALA A 45 -2.46 -3.34 15.81
C ALA A 45 -1.81 -3.91 14.52
N GLN A 46 -0.64 -4.57 14.65
CA GLN A 46 0.02 -5.26 13.53
C GLN A 46 -0.44 -6.72 13.35
N SER A 47 -1.22 -7.30 14.27
CA SER A 47 -1.55 -8.75 14.25
C SER A 47 -2.99 -9.09 13.86
N ASP A 48 -3.89 -8.12 13.74
CA ASP A 48 -5.33 -8.39 13.53
C ASP A 48 -5.76 -8.38 12.05
N TRP A 49 -4.82 -8.39 11.11
CA TRP A 49 -5.16 -8.25 9.69
C TRP A 49 -5.79 -9.51 9.04
N TYR A 50 -5.93 -10.65 9.75
CA TYR A 50 -6.82 -11.74 9.31
C TYR A 50 -7.13 -12.81 10.36
N LEU A 51 -8.43 -13.10 10.57
CA LEU A 51 -8.95 -14.39 11.03
C LEU A 51 -9.49 -15.16 9.80
N PRO A 52 -8.96 -16.35 9.46
CA PRO A 52 -9.44 -17.12 8.33
C PRO A 52 -10.79 -17.77 8.66
N SER A 53 -11.86 -17.29 8.04
CA SER A 53 -13.09 -18.06 7.97
C SER A 53 -13.73 -17.96 6.58
N GLN A 54 -13.14 -18.60 5.58
CA GLN A 54 -13.87 -19.40 4.60
C GLN A 54 -12.90 -20.41 3.97
N LYS A 55 -13.21 -21.69 4.14
CA LYS A 55 -12.58 -22.78 3.39
C LYS A 55 -12.97 -22.60 1.92
N GLN A 56 -12.01 -22.42 1.02
CA GLN A 56 -12.23 -22.57 -0.42
C GLN A 56 -12.70 -24.02 -0.67
N GLY A 57 -13.93 -24.15 -1.17
CA GLY A 57 -14.47 -25.42 -1.64
C GLY A 57 -13.74 -25.87 -2.90
N THR A 58 -13.30 -27.11 -2.93
CA THR A 58 -12.77 -27.79 -4.10
C THR A 58 -13.91 -27.98 -5.10
N PHE A 59 -13.83 -27.36 -6.28
CA PHE A 59 -14.74 -27.64 -7.39
C PHE A 59 -14.11 -28.73 -8.28
N ASP A 60 -14.82 -29.84 -8.46
CA ASP A 60 -14.44 -30.97 -9.30
C ASP A 60 -15.12 -30.83 -10.68
N PHE A 61 -14.31 -30.73 -11.74
CA PHE A 61 -14.76 -30.54 -13.12
C PHE A 61 -14.80 -31.84 -13.94
N THR A 62 -14.78 -33.02 -13.32
CA THR A 62 -14.65 -34.28 -14.07
C THR A 62 -15.94 -34.80 -14.72
N ASN A 63 -17.06 -34.05 -14.73
CA ASN A 63 -18.28 -34.44 -15.45
C ASN A 63 -18.84 -33.32 -16.33
N VAL A 64 -18.38 -33.25 -17.58
CA VAL A 64 -19.08 -32.51 -18.63
C VAL A 64 -19.38 -33.45 -19.80
N THR A 65 -20.62 -33.93 -19.87
CA THR A 65 -21.16 -34.66 -21.02
C THR A 65 -21.43 -33.66 -22.15
N PRO A 66 -20.90 -33.87 -23.38
CA PRO A 66 -21.20 -32.96 -24.48
C PRO A 66 -22.64 -33.18 -24.96
N SER A 67 -23.44 -32.11 -25.01
CA SER A 67 -24.79 -32.13 -25.57
C SER A 67 -24.78 -31.53 -27.00
N PRO A 68 -25.56 -32.07 -27.95
CA PRO A 68 -25.42 -31.75 -29.37
C PRO A 68 -26.17 -30.47 -29.77
N THR A 69 -25.56 -29.68 -30.66
CA THR A 69 -26.21 -28.64 -31.50
C THR A 69 -27.10 -29.33 -32.54
N PRO A 70 -28.35 -28.89 -32.89
CA PRO A 70 -28.70 -27.60 -33.53
C PRO A 70 -30.14 -27.09 -33.19
N LYS A 71 -30.78 -26.01 -33.68
CA LYS A 71 -30.89 -25.33 -35.00
C LYS A 71 -31.71 -24.04 -34.77
N GLN A 72 -31.40 -22.91 -35.42
CA GLN A 72 -32.31 -21.74 -35.56
C GLN A 72 -33.45 -22.08 -36.56
N PRO A 73 -34.68 -21.49 -36.50
CA PRO A 73 -34.89 -20.08 -36.88
C PRO A 73 -36.16 -19.33 -36.34
N ILE A 74 -36.25 -18.05 -36.76
CA ILE A 74 -37.42 -17.14 -36.94
C ILE A 74 -37.84 -16.24 -35.76
N SER A 75 -37.86 -14.92 -36.05
CA SER A 75 -38.49 -13.83 -35.27
C SER A 75 -39.85 -13.45 -35.91
N PRO A 76 -40.87 -12.97 -35.17
CA PRO A 76 -41.07 -11.51 -35.08
C PRO A 76 -41.69 -10.96 -33.77
N ASN A 77 -41.17 -9.79 -33.38
CA ASN A 77 -41.75 -8.62 -32.67
C ASN A 77 -42.10 -8.60 -31.14
N PRO A 78 -41.98 -7.40 -30.50
CA PRO A 78 -41.90 -7.15 -29.04
C PRO A 78 -43.28 -6.67 -28.48
N PRO A 79 -43.56 -6.63 -27.15
CA PRO A 79 -42.85 -5.76 -26.17
C PRO A 79 -42.74 -6.35 -24.75
N ASN A 80 -41.59 -6.18 -24.10
CA ASN A 80 -41.46 -5.96 -22.65
C ASN A 80 -40.00 -5.66 -22.34
N SER A 81 -39.75 -4.48 -21.78
CA SER A 81 -38.43 -4.06 -21.30
C SER A 81 -38.03 -4.96 -20.12
N PRO A 82 -36.97 -5.78 -20.22
CA PRO A 82 -36.48 -6.54 -19.08
C PRO A 82 -35.47 -5.69 -18.30
N ASN A 83 -35.52 -5.82 -16.98
CA ASN A 83 -34.49 -5.36 -16.04
C ASN A 83 -33.07 -5.57 -16.58
N PRO A 84 -32.12 -4.66 -16.30
CA PRO A 84 -30.72 -4.91 -16.62
C PRO A 84 -30.29 -6.23 -15.96
N PRO A 85 -29.60 -7.12 -16.71
CA PRO A 85 -29.22 -8.43 -16.20
C PRO A 85 -28.30 -8.26 -14.97
N PRO A 86 -28.29 -9.26 -14.07
CA PRO A 86 -27.36 -9.27 -12.94
C PRO A 86 -25.94 -9.17 -13.50
N ASN A 87 -25.15 -8.20 -13.04
CA ASN A 87 -23.72 -8.09 -13.31
C ASN A 87 -23.06 -9.41 -12.91
N THR A 88 -22.91 -10.30 -13.89
CA THR A 88 -22.05 -11.46 -13.78
C THR A 88 -20.64 -10.87 -13.91
N PRO A 89 -19.72 -11.08 -12.94
CA PRO A 89 -18.36 -10.61 -13.09
C PRO A 89 -17.81 -11.21 -14.39
N GLY A 90 -17.59 -10.36 -15.39
CA GLY A 90 -16.88 -10.78 -16.59
C GLY A 90 -15.46 -11.20 -16.20
N PRO A 91 -14.74 -11.92 -17.09
CA PRO A 91 -13.31 -12.08 -16.90
C PRO A 91 -12.70 -10.70 -16.67
N LEU A 92 -11.84 -10.59 -15.65
CA LEU A 92 -11.12 -9.36 -15.37
C LEU A 92 -10.50 -8.85 -16.67
N PRO A 93 -10.56 -7.54 -16.96
CA PRO A 93 -9.91 -7.00 -18.15
C PRO A 93 -8.45 -7.44 -18.14
N THR A 94 -8.10 -8.31 -19.10
CA THR A 94 -6.72 -8.60 -19.44
C THR A 94 -6.10 -7.25 -19.76
N GLY A 95 -5.13 -6.82 -18.95
CA GLY A 95 -4.52 -5.51 -19.05
C GLY A 95 -4.25 -5.18 -20.52
N GLY A 96 -4.54 -3.93 -20.91
CA GLY A 96 -4.48 -3.50 -22.30
C GLY A 96 -3.14 -3.83 -22.98
N PRO A 97 -3.10 -3.82 -24.33
CA PRO A 97 -1.96 -4.29 -25.11
C PRO A 97 -0.65 -3.66 -24.64
N VAL A 98 0.32 -4.50 -24.32
CA VAL A 98 1.67 -4.08 -23.90
C VAL A 98 2.59 -4.11 -25.11
N SER A 99 3.44 -3.09 -25.26
CA SER A 99 4.49 -3.12 -26.29
C SER A 99 5.42 -4.32 -26.04
N PRO A 100 5.81 -5.10 -27.08
CA PRO A 100 6.72 -6.24 -26.94
C PRO A 100 8.08 -5.89 -26.32
N GLU A 101 8.46 -4.62 -26.34
CA GLU A 101 9.75 -4.11 -25.86
C GLU A 101 9.65 -3.50 -24.45
N ALA A 102 8.44 -3.35 -23.90
CA ALA A 102 8.26 -2.73 -22.60
C ALA A 102 8.79 -3.66 -21.48
N PRO A 103 9.52 -3.13 -20.47
CA PRO A 103 9.81 -3.90 -19.28
C PRO A 103 8.49 -4.16 -18.54
N VAL A 104 8.14 -5.43 -18.35
CA VAL A 104 6.87 -5.85 -17.74
C VAL A 104 7.10 -6.59 -16.43
N TYR A 105 6.12 -6.49 -15.54
CA TYR A 105 5.83 -7.54 -14.58
C TYR A 105 4.92 -8.55 -15.26
N CYS A 106 5.16 -9.81 -14.93
CA CYS A 106 4.30 -10.89 -15.31
C CYS A 106 3.71 -11.44 -14.01
N ILE A 107 2.39 -11.46 -13.95
CA ILE A 107 1.62 -12.02 -12.85
C ILE A 107 0.90 -13.22 -13.41
N ASP A 108 1.24 -14.40 -12.91
CA ASP A 108 0.37 -15.55 -12.98
C ASP A 108 -0.28 -15.71 -11.59
N ASP A 109 -1.62 -15.67 -11.58
CA ASP A 109 -2.41 -15.81 -10.36
C ASP A 109 -2.45 -17.29 -9.88
N GLU A 110 -2.03 -18.24 -10.72
CA GLU A 110 -1.93 -19.68 -10.46
C GLU A 110 -0.49 -20.13 -10.10
N ASP A 111 0.55 -19.52 -10.69
CA ASP A 111 1.97 -19.73 -10.37
C ASP A 111 2.74 -18.41 -10.08
N PRO A 112 3.15 -18.13 -8.83
CA PRO A 112 3.93 -16.94 -8.50
C PRO A 112 5.36 -16.91 -9.08
N GLU A 113 5.85 -18.03 -9.67
CA GLU A 113 7.19 -18.14 -10.28
C GLU A 113 7.19 -18.27 -11.82
N GLY A 114 6.01 -18.35 -12.46
CA GLY A 114 5.87 -18.72 -13.86
C GLY A 114 5.29 -17.65 -14.78
N CYS A 115 5.95 -17.44 -15.93
CA CYS A 115 5.36 -16.81 -17.13
C CYS A 115 5.37 -17.85 -18.24
N ASP A 116 4.99 -19.08 -17.91
CA ASP A 116 5.17 -20.23 -18.78
C ASP A 116 3.94 -20.50 -19.67
N ASP A 117 2.82 -19.78 -19.45
CA ASP A 117 1.63 -19.89 -20.27
C ASP A 117 1.01 -18.56 -20.75
N ASN A 118 0.06 -18.69 -21.68
CA ASN A 118 -0.63 -17.55 -22.32
C ASN A 118 -1.69 -16.90 -21.43
N THR A 119 -1.84 -17.33 -20.17
CA THR A 119 -2.80 -16.79 -19.21
C THR A 119 -2.17 -15.73 -18.29
N ALA A 120 -0.83 -15.64 -18.27
CA ALA A 120 -0.08 -14.64 -17.53
C ALA A 120 -0.47 -13.20 -17.90
N PHE A 121 -0.76 -12.41 -16.86
CA PHE A 121 -1.07 -10.99 -17.00
C PHE A 121 0.21 -10.17 -17.04
N HIS A 122 0.40 -9.46 -18.15
CA HIS A 122 1.52 -8.56 -18.36
C HIS A 122 1.16 -7.14 -17.92
N VAL A 123 1.88 -6.62 -16.92
CA VAL A 123 1.72 -5.26 -16.40
C VAL A 123 3.00 -4.47 -16.72
N PRO A 124 2.94 -3.45 -17.59
CA PRO A 124 4.08 -2.59 -17.87
C PRO A 124 4.64 -1.95 -16.60
N LYS A 125 5.96 -1.84 -16.52
CA LYS A 125 6.61 -0.96 -15.56
C LYS A 125 6.35 0.48 -15.97
N GLY A 126 5.85 1.28 -15.04
CA GLY A 126 5.60 2.69 -15.22
C GLY A 126 6.90 3.44 -15.56
N ILE A 127 6.77 4.43 -16.43
CA ILE A 127 7.86 5.32 -16.83
C ILE A 127 7.43 6.77 -16.61
N GLY A 128 8.37 7.66 -16.34
CA GLY A 128 8.07 9.08 -16.07
C GLY A 128 7.78 9.36 -14.60
N GLY A 129 6.77 10.16 -14.31
CA GLY A 129 6.54 10.72 -12.98
C GLY A 129 7.57 11.77 -12.56
N ALA A 130 7.40 12.29 -11.34
CA ALA A 130 8.31 13.29 -10.80
C ALA A 130 9.71 12.72 -10.55
N ALA A 131 10.72 13.52 -10.91
CA ALA A 131 12.14 13.20 -10.76
C ALA A 131 12.79 14.03 -9.65
N GLY A 132 13.68 13.39 -8.89
CA GLY A 132 14.66 14.10 -8.08
C GLY A 132 16.02 14.14 -8.78
N SER A 133 17.08 14.47 -8.03
CA SER A 133 18.44 14.55 -8.56
C SER A 133 19.03 13.21 -9.01
N CYS A 134 18.38 12.08 -8.68
CA CYS A 134 18.93 10.74 -8.83
C CYS A 134 17.99 9.75 -9.53
N GLY A 135 17.03 10.26 -10.31
CA GLY A 135 16.07 9.49 -11.10
C GLY A 135 14.63 9.80 -10.73
N THR A 136 13.69 9.04 -11.30
CA THR A 136 12.26 9.18 -10.98
C THR A 136 11.89 8.36 -9.76
N ILE A 137 10.82 8.78 -9.06
CA ILE A 137 10.30 8.02 -7.91
C ILE A 137 9.89 6.60 -8.33
N ILE A 138 9.24 6.45 -9.49
CA ILE A 138 8.78 5.15 -9.99
C ILE A 138 9.95 4.21 -10.33
N GLU A 139 11.05 4.73 -10.90
CA GLU A 139 12.26 3.96 -11.15
C GLU A 139 12.85 3.38 -9.85
N GLN A 140 12.87 4.17 -8.77
CA GLN A 140 13.37 3.67 -7.49
C GLN A 140 12.39 2.69 -6.84
N ALA A 141 11.09 2.92 -6.97
CA ALA A 141 10.07 1.97 -6.52
C ALA A 141 10.23 0.59 -7.20
N HIS A 142 10.52 0.58 -8.51
CA HIS A 142 10.84 -0.66 -9.24
C HIS A 142 12.08 -1.38 -8.71
N LYS A 143 13.15 -0.65 -8.34
CA LYS A 143 14.36 -1.23 -7.72
C LYS A 143 14.07 -1.82 -6.35
N LEU A 144 13.25 -1.12 -5.55
CA LEU A 144 12.83 -1.58 -4.24
C LEU A 144 12.06 -2.89 -4.35
N VAL A 145 10.99 -2.96 -5.15
CA VAL A 145 10.18 -4.20 -5.25
C VAL A 145 10.96 -5.39 -5.81
N ALA A 146 11.93 -5.15 -6.71
CA ALA A 146 12.85 -6.20 -7.17
C ALA A 146 13.73 -6.78 -6.05
N SER A 147 13.88 -6.03 -4.96
CA SER A 147 14.67 -6.39 -3.77
C SER A 147 13.80 -6.78 -2.57
N LEU A 148 12.48 -6.97 -2.76
CA LEU A 148 11.53 -7.36 -1.72
C LEU A 148 11.19 -8.86 -1.79
N PRO A 149 12.00 -9.77 -1.22
CA PRO A 149 11.56 -11.14 -0.99
C PRO A 149 10.38 -11.21 -0.02
N GLN A 150 9.70 -12.36 0.01
CA GLN A 150 8.74 -12.65 1.07
C GLN A 150 9.49 -12.84 2.40
N GLY A 151 8.96 -12.23 3.47
CA GLY A 151 9.46 -12.31 4.83
C GLY A 151 8.42 -12.93 5.76
N LEU A 152 7.86 -12.14 6.69
CA LEU A 152 6.96 -12.68 7.72
C LEU A 152 5.61 -13.09 7.11
N LYS A 153 5.15 -14.33 7.35
CA LYS A 153 3.80 -14.82 6.95
C LYS A 153 3.50 -14.59 5.45
N ASP A 154 4.49 -14.77 4.58
CA ASP A 154 4.40 -14.59 3.12
C ASP A 154 4.18 -13.15 2.65
N PHE A 155 4.46 -12.15 3.50
CA PHE A 155 4.43 -10.73 3.12
C PHE A 155 5.71 -10.31 2.42
N ARG A 156 5.61 -9.41 1.45
CA ARG A 156 6.76 -8.72 0.83
C ARG A 156 7.24 -7.60 1.76
N ASP A 157 7.84 -7.98 2.88
CA ASP A 157 8.24 -7.09 3.99
C ASP A 157 9.71 -7.25 4.43
N SER A 158 10.52 -7.96 3.65
CA SER A 158 11.96 -8.08 3.84
C SER A 158 12.68 -7.29 2.76
N LEU A 159 13.63 -6.44 3.14
CA LEU A 159 14.48 -5.64 2.24
C LEU A 159 15.94 -5.87 2.65
N ASN A 160 16.50 -6.98 2.18
CA ASN A 160 17.87 -7.40 2.48
C ASN A 160 18.48 -8.11 1.25
N PRO A 161 19.54 -7.57 0.62
CA PRO A 161 20.34 -6.42 1.05
C PRO A 161 19.61 -5.08 0.92
N ALA A 162 20.12 -4.06 1.63
CA ALA A 162 19.63 -2.70 1.51
C ALA A 162 19.83 -2.17 0.08
N VAL A 163 18.89 -1.36 -0.41
CA VAL A 163 19.01 -0.66 -1.69
C VAL A 163 19.67 0.69 -1.42
N SER A 164 20.58 1.09 -2.30
CA SER A 164 21.30 2.37 -2.17
C SER A 164 21.32 3.12 -3.50
N ASN A 165 21.11 4.43 -3.44
CA ASN A 165 21.23 5.37 -4.55
C ASN A 165 21.36 6.79 -3.98
N CYS A 166 21.97 7.72 -4.72
CA CYS A 166 22.00 9.14 -4.34
C CYS A 166 22.64 9.44 -2.96
N GLY A 167 23.57 8.61 -2.48
CA GLY A 167 24.11 8.75 -1.12
C GLY A 167 23.12 8.40 0.00
N TYR A 168 21.92 7.93 -0.35
CA TYR A 168 20.93 7.36 0.54
C TYR A 168 20.98 5.83 0.50
N ALA A 169 20.75 5.19 1.65
CA ALA A 169 20.57 3.75 1.77
C ALA A 169 19.33 3.47 2.61
N THR A 170 18.50 2.54 2.18
CA THR A 170 17.24 2.19 2.86
C THR A 170 17.44 1.66 4.28
N GLY A 171 18.63 1.09 4.54
CA GLY A 171 18.88 0.20 5.67
C GLY A 171 18.39 -1.22 5.40
N PRO A 172 18.96 -2.24 6.06
CA PRO A 172 18.48 -3.62 5.92
C PRO A 172 17.24 -3.86 6.80
N TYR A 173 16.25 -4.56 6.24
CA TYR A 173 15.08 -5.03 6.98
C TYR A 173 14.95 -6.53 6.77
N SER A 174 15.16 -7.31 7.83
CA SER A 174 14.92 -8.77 7.77
C SER A 174 13.42 -9.10 7.75
N ASN A 175 12.60 -8.23 8.36
CA ASN A 175 11.15 -8.25 8.38
C ASN A 175 10.61 -6.87 8.79
N GLY A 176 9.30 -6.63 8.63
CA GLY A 176 8.65 -5.40 9.09
C GLY A 176 8.88 -4.17 8.22
N TYR A 177 9.27 -4.34 6.95
CA TYR A 177 9.35 -3.26 5.99
C TYR A 177 7.96 -2.86 5.46
N ILE A 178 7.38 -1.84 6.08
CA ILE A 178 6.00 -1.39 5.84
C ILE A 178 5.85 -0.44 4.64
N SER A 179 4.62 -0.29 4.14
CA SER A 179 4.29 0.50 2.96
C SER A 179 4.71 1.97 3.01
N THR A 180 4.64 2.61 4.19
CA THR A 180 5.12 3.99 4.34
C THR A 180 6.64 4.09 4.20
N PHE A 181 7.39 3.09 4.66
CA PHE A 181 8.85 3.06 4.50
C PHE A 181 9.24 2.86 3.04
N PHE A 182 8.48 2.04 2.31
CA PHE A 182 8.61 1.91 0.85
C PHE A 182 8.44 3.24 0.12
N VAL A 183 7.40 4.01 0.46
CA VAL A 183 7.20 5.36 -0.10
C VAL A 183 8.37 6.29 0.26
N ILE A 184 8.75 6.36 1.53
CA ILE A 184 9.85 7.23 2.00
C ILE A 184 11.15 6.88 1.27
N ASP A 185 11.47 5.60 1.15
CA ASP A 185 12.69 5.15 0.49
C ASP A 185 12.69 5.44 -1.01
N ALA A 186 11.57 5.24 -1.71
CA ALA A 186 11.50 5.53 -3.14
C ALA A 186 11.79 7.02 -3.43
N TYR A 187 11.23 7.92 -2.62
CA TYR A 187 11.48 9.36 -2.70
C TYR A 187 12.95 9.70 -2.36
N ASN A 188 13.46 9.17 -1.25
CA ASN A 188 14.83 9.45 -0.81
C ASN A 188 15.88 8.91 -1.79
N LEU A 189 15.68 7.72 -2.35
CA LEU A 189 16.53 7.14 -3.40
C LEU A 189 16.48 7.93 -4.70
N ALA A 190 15.38 8.65 -4.97
CA ALA A 190 15.25 9.54 -6.12
C ALA A 190 15.94 10.90 -5.87
N GLY A 191 16.39 11.17 -4.64
CA GLY A 191 17.02 12.43 -4.24
C GLY A 191 16.05 13.46 -3.63
N LEU A 192 14.85 13.03 -3.23
CA LEU A 192 13.83 13.86 -2.58
C LEU A 192 13.78 13.53 -1.08
N SER A 193 14.55 14.25 -0.26
CA SER A 193 14.84 13.92 1.14
C SER A 193 13.85 14.50 2.17
N GLU A 194 12.73 15.05 1.74
CA GLU A 194 11.74 15.69 2.61
C GLU A 194 10.96 14.68 3.48
N LEU A 195 10.88 13.42 3.03
CA LEU A 195 10.25 12.33 3.75
C LEU A 195 11.27 11.58 4.64
N SER A 196 10.83 11.13 5.81
CA SER A 196 11.75 10.57 6.83
C SER A 196 11.09 9.53 7.70
N LYS A 197 11.75 8.39 7.86
CA LYS A 197 11.34 7.27 8.73
C LYS A 197 11.43 7.61 10.22
N ASN A 198 12.10 8.71 10.58
CA ASN A 198 12.23 9.17 11.97
C ASN A 198 11.23 10.27 12.33
N ASN A 199 10.40 10.70 11.37
CA ASN A 199 9.38 11.71 11.60
C ASN A 199 8.02 11.05 11.83
N ALA A 200 7.43 11.25 13.01
CA ALA A 200 6.14 10.69 13.39
C ALA A 200 5.00 11.05 12.41
N SER A 201 5.11 12.18 11.70
CA SER A 201 4.15 12.60 10.67
C SER A 201 4.22 11.76 9.39
N HIS A 202 5.24 10.93 9.18
CA HIS A 202 5.44 10.17 7.94
C HIS A 202 5.32 8.65 8.11
N VAL A 203 5.46 8.15 9.34
CA VAL A 203 5.63 6.70 9.59
C VAL A 203 4.33 5.90 9.57
N SER A 204 3.18 6.49 9.88
CA SER A 204 1.87 5.84 9.74
C SER A 204 1.16 6.36 8.48
N GLY A 205 0.37 5.51 7.82
CA GLY A 205 -0.33 5.91 6.60
C GLY A 205 -1.29 7.08 6.82
N THR A 206 -2.00 7.11 7.97
CA THR A 206 -2.91 8.20 8.33
C THR A 206 -2.17 9.53 8.52
N ASN A 207 -1.02 9.49 9.19
CA ASN A 207 -0.21 10.69 9.39
C ASN A 207 0.40 11.15 8.08
N LEU A 208 0.89 10.22 7.25
CA LEU A 208 1.47 10.53 5.94
C LEU A 208 0.43 11.16 5.00
N LEU A 209 -0.81 10.66 5.01
CA LEU A 209 -1.93 11.26 4.30
C LEU A 209 -2.18 12.70 4.77
N SER A 210 -2.27 12.89 6.09
CA SER A 210 -2.50 14.21 6.69
C SER A 210 -1.35 15.17 6.38
N TRP A 211 -0.12 14.69 6.40
CA TRP A 211 1.07 15.45 6.01
C TRP A 211 0.95 15.92 4.56
N TRP A 212 0.60 15.03 3.63
CA TRP A 212 0.47 15.37 2.21
C TRP A 212 -0.65 16.38 1.94
N GLN A 213 -1.78 16.24 2.64
CA GLN A 213 -2.90 17.18 2.58
C GLN A 213 -2.53 18.58 3.10
N SER A 214 -1.57 18.66 4.03
CA SER A 214 -1.11 19.94 4.60
C SER A 214 0.00 20.61 3.80
N GLN A 215 0.63 19.93 2.83
CA GLN A 215 1.73 20.51 2.07
C GLN A 215 1.25 21.57 1.08
N SER A 216 2.02 22.66 0.96
CA SER A 216 1.76 23.78 0.05
C SER A 216 2.91 24.08 -0.91
N SER A 217 4.10 23.49 -0.70
CA SER A 217 5.29 23.74 -1.51
C SER A 217 5.82 22.45 -2.09
N GLY A 218 5.65 22.30 -3.41
CA GLY A 218 6.27 21.23 -4.20
C GLY A 218 5.69 19.83 -3.98
N TYR A 219 4.72 19.67 -3.09
CA TYR A 219 3.90 18.48 -2.94
C TYR A 219 2.44 18.88 -3.05
N LYS A 220 1.65 18.06 -3.73
CA LYS A 220 0.21 18.27 -3.89
C LYS A 220 -0.53 17.00 -3.58
N PHE A 221 -1.54 17.11 -2.70
CA PHE A 221 -2.56 16.09 -2.57
C PHE A 221 -3.68 16.32 -3.59
N ILE A 222 -4.05 15.26 -4.29
CA ILE A 222 -5.09 15.25 -5.31
C ILE A 222 -6.19 14.30 -4.81
N PRO A 223 -7.31 14.83 -4.30
CA PRO A 223 -8.42 14.01 -3.84
C PRO A 223 -8.90 13.07 -4.95
N TYR A 224 -9.22 11.82 -4.58
CA TYR A 224 -9.73 10.85 -5.55
C TYR A 224 -11.04 11.34 -6.18
N SER A 225 -11.13 11.20 -7.50
CA SER A 225 -12.38 11.29 -8.26
C SER A 225 -12.20 10.59 -9.62
N PRO A 226 -13.28 10.13 -10.27
CA PRO A 226 -13.19 9.58 -11.63
C PRO A 226 -12.55 10.54 -12.64
N ALA A 227 -12.77 11.86 -12.48
CA ALA A 227 -12.16 12.88 -13.32
C ALA A 227 -10.62 12.88 -13.24
N VAL A 228 -10.04 12.58 -12.06
CA VAL A 228 -8.58 12.47 -11.90
C VAL A 228 -8.02 11.28 -12.67
N ILE A 229 -8.75 10.15 -12.71
CA ILE A 229 -8.34 8.97 -13.47
C ILE A 229 -8.48 9.22 -14.97
N GLN A 230 -9.53 9.94 -15.38
CA GLN A 230 -9.67 10.41 -16.76
C GLN A 230 -8.52 11.34 -17.19
N GLN A 231 -8.15 12.30 -16.35
CA GLN A 231 -7.01 13.18 -16.61
C GLN A 231 -5.70 12.39 -16.72
N TYR A 232 -5.53 11.33 -15.93
CA TYR A 232 -4.39 10.44 -16.04
C TYR A 232 -4.39 9.65 -17.35
N GLY A 233 -5.49 8.99 -17.67
CA GLY A 233 -5.62 8.20 -18.91
C GLY A 233 -5.53 9.03 -20.19
N THR A 234 -5.81 10.34 -20.12
CA THR A 234 -5.71 11.27 -21.26
C THR A 234 -4.41 12.09 -21.27
N GLY A 235 -3.49 11.84 -20.33
CA GLY A 235 -2.19 12.52 -20.25
C GLY A 235 -2.25 13.98 -19.76
N GLN A 236 -3.39 14.44 -19.24
CA GLN A 236 -3.53 15.77 -18.67
C GLN A 236 -2.92 15.89 -17.27
N GLN A 237 -2.83 14.76 -16.54
CA GLN A 237 -2.22 14.70 -15.22
C GLN A 237 -1.48 13.38 -15.04
N ASP A 238 -0.16 13.42 -14.96
CA ASP A 238 0.62 12.21 -14.67
C ASP A 238 0.47 11.81 -13.20
N LEU A 239 0.04 10.57 -12.96
CA LEU A 239 -0.02 9.97 -11.63
C LEU A 239 1.11 8.96 -11.38
N THR A 240 1.91 8.60 -12.39
CA THR A 240 3.02 7.65 -12.23
C THR A 240 4.00 8.16 -11.18
N GLY A 241 4.36 7.30 -10.22
CA GLY A 241 5.23 7.68 -9.09
C GLY A 241 4.53 8.44 -7.95
N CYS A 242 3.26 8.83 -8.10
CA CYS A 242 2.49 9.39 -6.99
C CYS A 242 2.12 8.31 -5.97
N VAL A 243 1.95 8.72 -4.71
CA VAL A 243 1.50 7.87 -3.62
C VAL A 243 -0.02 7.73 -3.66
N MET A 244 -0.55 6.53 -3.87
CA MET A 244 -1.97 6.24 -3.74
C MET A 244 -2.29 5.90 -2.27
N PHE A 245 -3.25 6.61 -1.69
CA PHE A 245 -3.69 6.41 -0.31
C PHE A 245 -4.98 5.58 -0.27
N LEU A 246 -4.89 4.42 0.37
CA LEU A 246 -5.91 3.39 0.45
C LEU A 246 -6.51 3.35 1.86
N ASN A 247 -7.79 3.68 2.01
CA ASN A 247 -8.48 3.60 3.30
C ASN A 247 -8.91 2.16 3.56
N LEU A 248 -8.47 1.63 4.70
CA LEU A 248 -8.84 0.33 5.25
C LEU A 248 -9.66 0.53 6.52
N SER A 249 -10.33 -0.53 6.98
CA SER A 249 -11.02 -0.52 8.28
C SER A 249 -10.06 -0.28 9.46
N SER A 250 -8.79 -0.67 9.32
CA SER A 250 -7.73 -0.56 10.34
C SER A 250 -6.86 0.70 10.23
N GLY A 251 -7.05 1.54 9.20
CA GLY A 251 -6.22 2.73 8.97
C GLY A 251 -6.03 3.06 7.50
N VAL A 252 -4.86 3.58 7.15
CA VAL A 252 -4.50 3.92 5.76
C VAL A 252 -3.28 3.10 5.35
N HIS A 253 -3.39 2.43 4.21
CA HIS A 253 -2.27 1.81 3.50
C HIS A 253 -1.87 2.68 2.31
N VAL A 254 -0.64 2.52 1.84
CA VAL A 254 -0.10 3.33 0.75
C VAL A 254 0.63 2.46 -0.27
N GLY A 255 0.61 2.89 -1.52
CA GLY A 255 1.46 2.35 -2.58
C GLY A 255 1.84 3.43 -3.56
N ILE A 256 2.77 3.14 -4.47
CA ILE A 256 3.20 4.05 -5.53
C ILE A 256 2.52 3.64 -6.82
N VAL A 257 1.81 4.58 -7.46
CA VAL A 257 1.13 4.35 -8.74
C VAL A 257 2.17 3.96 -9.80
N ASN A 258 1.94 2.80 -10.41
CA ASN A 258 2.78 2.24 -11.46
C ASN A 258 2.29 2.71 -12.84
N VAL A 259 1.16 2.16 -13.29
CA VAL A 259 0.59 2.45 -14.60
C VAL A 259 -0.93 2.29 -14.59
N LEU A 260 -1.62 3.05 -15.45
CA LEU A 260 -3.00 2.83 -15.86
C LEU A 260 -3.02 2.23 -17.27
N GLN A 261 -3.57 1.03 -17.42
CA GLN A 261 -3.81 0.37 -18.70
C GLN A 261 -5.29 0.46 -19.05
N LEU A 262 -5.65 1.31 -20.01
CA LEU A 262 -7.01 1.37 -20.52
C LEU A 262 -7.25 0.25 -21.54
N VAL A 263 -8.43 -0.35 -21.48
CA VAL A 263 -8.88 -1.35 -22.47
C VAL A 263 -9.85 -0.76 -23.49
N ASN A 264 -10.45 0.41 -23.20
CA ASN A 264 -11.33 1.11 -24.14
C ASN A 264 -11.40 2.62 -23.86
N GLN A 265 -12.13 3.33 -24.73
CA GLN A 265 -12.33 4.79 -24.64
C GLN A 265 -13.35 5.21 -23.57
N ASN A 266 -14.12 4.27 -23.02
CA ASN A 266 -15.10 4.55 -21.97
C ASN A 266 -14.45 4.74 -20.60
N GLY A 267 -13.14 4.49 -20.50
CA GLY A 267 -12.40 4.60 -19.25
C GLY A 267 -12.32 3.30 -18.48
N ASP A 268 -12.62 2.16 -19.11
CA ASP A 268 -12.42 0.86 -18.49
C ASP A 268 -10.95 0.45 -18.62
N GLY A 269 -10.42 -0.23 -17.60
CA GLY A 269 -9.02 -0.62 -17.55
C GLY A 269 -8.58 -1.16 -16.20
N VAL A 270 -7.28 -1.08 -15.96
CA VAL A 270 -6.65 -1.49 -14.70
C VAL A 270 -5.61 -0.45 -14.30
N ILE A 271 -5.69 0.06 -13.07
CA ILE A 271 -4.62 0.81 -12.45
C ILE A 271 -3.83 -0.10 -11.52
N SER A 272 -2.51 0.00 -11.57
CA SER A 272 -1.61 -0.80 -10.74
C SER A 272 -0.76 0.05 -9.81
N ILE A 273 -0.43 -0.51 -8.65
CA ILE A 273 0.45 0.13 -7.66
C ILE A 273 1.55 -0.82 -7.22
N LEU A 274 2.70 -0.27 -6.88
CA LEU A 274 3.77 -0.96 -6.18
C LEU A 274 3.67 -0.71 -4.67
N GLN A 275 3.91 -1.72 -3.86
CA GLN A 275 3.77 -1.65 -2.41
C GLN A 275 4.68 -2.65 -1.69
N SER A 276 4.86 -2.43 -0.39
CA SER A 276 5.45 -3.38 0.55
C SER A 276 4.50 -3.60 1.74
N GLY A 277 4.84 -4.56 2.61
CA GLY A 277 3.98 -4.88 3.75
C GLY A 277 2.63 -5.43 3.32
N ALA A 278 2.56 -6.01 2.11
CA ALA A 278 1.43 -6.72 1.55
C ALA A 278 1.91 -8.07 0.97
N ARG A 279 0.99 -8.99 0.70
CA ARG A 279 1.31 -10.30 0.09
C ARG A 279 1.89 -10.15 -1.32
N TYR A 280 1.38 -9.19 -2.08
CA TYR A 280 1.82 -8.89 -3.44
C TYR A 280 2.48 -7.51 -3.48
N PHE A 281 3.65 -7.44 -4.10
CA PHE A 281 4.36 -6.18 -4.29
C PHE A 281 3.70 -5.31 -5.37
N LEU A 282 2.90 -5.92 -6.25
CA LEU A 282 2.14 -5.27 -7.30
C LEU A 282 0.67 -5.59 -7.06
N ASP A 283 -0.13 -4.56 -6.80
CA ASP A 283 -1.59 -4.67 -6.75
C ASP A 283 -2.21 -4.13 -8.02
N ARG A 284 -3.45 -4.55 -8.27
CA ARG A 284 -4.24 -4.16 -9.44
C ARG A 284 -5.65 -3.82 -8.99
N PHE A 285 -6.16 -2.71 -9.50
CA PHE A 285 -7.54 -2.27 -9.27
C PHE A 285 -8.23 -2.12 -10.62
N GLU A 286 -9.40 -2.73 -10.74
CA GLU A 286 -10.27 -2.54 -11.88
C GLU A 286 -10.72 -1.07 -11.96
N VAL A 287 -10.70 -0.52 -13.17
CA VAL A 287 -11.27 0.78 -13.49
C VAL A 287 -12.45 0.55 -14.41
N VAL A 288 -13.62 1.07 -14.06
CA VAL A 288 -14.84 0.99 -14.87
C VAL A 288 -15.43 2.37 -15.02
N GLY A 289 -15.54 2.87 -16.25
CA GLY A 289 -16.05 4.21 -16.51
C GLY A 289 -15.24 5.30 -15.79
N TRP A 290 -13.91 5.17 -15.76
CA TRP A 290 -12.97 6.03 -15.01
C TRP A 290 -13.02 5.91 -13.48
N ASP A 291 -13.89 5.07 -12.93
CA ASP A 291 -13.99 4.83 -11.49
C ASP A 291 -13.18 3.61 -11.08
N ILE A 292 -12.23 3.78 -10.16
CA ILE A 292 -11.48 2.68 -9.57
C ILE A 292 -12.41 1.94 -8.60
N LYS A 293 -12.58 0.63 -8.81
CA LYS A 293 -13.36 -0.20 -7.89
C LYS A 293 -12.60 -0.38 -6.58
N ASN A 294 -13.31 -0.21 -5.47
CA ASN A 294 -12.77 -0.38 -4.13
C ASN A 294 -12.55 -1.86 -3.74
N THR A 295 -12.38 -2.73 -4.73
CA THR A 295 -12.09 -4.15 -4.56
C THR A 295 -10.78 -4.41 -5.28
N PRO A 296 -9.62 -4.31 -4.59
CA PRO A 296 -8.37 -4.78 -5.15
C PRO A 296 -8.50 -6.27 -5.48
N LEU A 297 -7.83 -6.69 -6.55
CA LEU A 297 -7.88 -8.09 -6.98
C LEU A 297 -7.27 -9.04 -5.94
N HIS A 298 -6.41 -8.51 -5.06
CA HIS A 298 -5.59 -9.32 -4.18
C HIS A 298 -5.61 -8.92 -2.69
N GLN A 299 -6.36 -7.88 -2.29
CA GLN A 299 -6.58 -7.52 -0.86
C GLN A 299 -8.05 -7.62 -0.48
N THR A 300 -8.33 -8.06 0.76
CA THR A 300 -9.68 -8.45 1.15
C THR A 300 -10.56 -7.32 1.68
N GLN A 301 -10.05 -6.14 2.04
CA GLN A 301 -10.88 -5.07 2.64
C GLN A 301 -10.37 -3.63 2.39
N LEU A 302 -10.58 -3.11 1.18
CA LEU A 302 -10.49 -1.66 0.94
C LEU A 302 -11.86 -1.01 1.19
N THR A 303 -11.89 0.08 1.97
CA THR A 303 -13.11 0.87 2.19
C THR A 303 -13.28 1.93 1.11
N SER A 304 -12.20 2.66 0.79
CA SER A 304 -12.19 3.69 -0.25
C SER A 304 -10.77 4.09 -0.63
N ILE A 305 -10.64 4.85 -1.70
CA ILE A 305 -9.40 5.53 -2.10
C ILE A 305 -9.50 6.98 -1.64
N ALA A 306 -8.53 7.45 -0.84
CA ALA A 306 -8.51 8.83 -0.37
C ALA A 306 -8.06 9.80 -1.48
N GLY A 307 -7.04 9.41 -2.24
CA GLY A 307 -6.46 10.24 -3.29
C GLY A 307 -5.00 9.92 -3.55
N PHE A 308 -4.33 10.87 -4.20
CA PHE A 308 -2.96 10.74 -4.68
C PHE A 308 -2.08 11.84 -4.12
N GLY A 309 -0.97 11.47 -3.49
CA GLY A 309 0.09 12.38 -3.10
C GLY A 309 1.17 12.45 -4.18
N CYS A 310 1.28 13.59 -4.86
CA CYS A 310 2.25 13.80 -5.93
C CYS A 310 3.31 14.85 -5.53
N ARG A 311 4.53 14.68 -6.05
CA ARG A 311 5.52 15.76 -6.15
C ARG A 311 5.18 16.61 -7.38
N GLN A 312 5.26 17.93 -7.25
CA GLN A 312 5.05 18.91 -8.33
C GLN A 312 6.37 19.47 -8.85
#